data_AF-A0A1Q3FPP0-F1
#
_entry.id   AF-A0A1Q3FPP0-F1
#
_cell.length_a   1.000
_cell.length_b   1.000
_cell.length_c   1.000
_cell.angle_alpha   90.00
_cell.angle_beta   90.00
_cell.angle_gamma   90.00
#
_symmetry.space_group_name_H-M   'P 1'
#
loop_
_entity.id
_entity.type
_entity.pdbx_description
1 polymer ?
#
loop_
_entity_poly.entity_id
_entity_poly.type
_entity_poly.pdbx_seq_one_letter_code
_entity_poly.pdbx_strand_id
1 'polypeptide(L)'
;MKCLLLAVGLVGLAVSVSANFCFVCSTQTDPSCLIPEGAQLMRDCNIIANNNTCYTRIVDRHVVRGCSSSLSREDFANCNSETECVLCHDVQNQGRCNGAVFPEHRLHCHQCSGSINSTCGQEIVTAAQLCRFYDADDQCFVSVVGDLVERGCLSESDFCRVGQTCHTCDGNGCNFKHYEDGAISVVISLKTLLMALLAAMAYGSFRQ
;
A
#
# COMPACT_ATOMS: atom_id res chain seq x y z
N MET A 1 -65.86 0.04 42.27
CA MET A 1 -65.87 0.76 40.99
C MET A 1 -64.46 1.27 40.73
N LYS A 2 -63.92 1.00 39.54
CA LYS A 2 -62.54 1.30 39.12
C LYS A 2 -62.41 2.78 38.74
N CYS A 3 -61.36 3.48 39.19
CA CYS A 3 -60.84 4.71 38.56
C CYS A 3 -59.31 4.68 38.69
N LEU A 4 -58.65 4.09 37.70
CA LEU A 4 -57.91 4.76 36.61
C LEU A 4 -56.59 5.39 37.08
N LEU A 5 -55.53 4.59 37.04
CA LEU A 5 -54.14 5.04 37.09
C LEU A 5 -53.79 5.66 35.72
N LEU A 6 -53.47 6.95 35.70
CA LEU A 6 -52.92 7.63 34.52
C LEU A 6 -51.45 7.20 34.35
N ALA A 7 -51.19 6.30 33.40
CA ALA A 7 -49.85 6.01 32.94
C ALA A 7 -49.42 7.10 31.95
N VAL A 8 -48.55 8.00 32.41
CA VAL A 8 -47.87 8.96 31.52
C VAL A 8 -46.79 8.20 30.78
N GLY A 9 -47.06 7.82 29.53
CA GLY A 9 -46.08 7.21 28.64
C GLY A 9 -45.02 8.23 28.24
N LEU A 10 -43.80 8.07 28.75
CA LEU A 10 -42.61 8.74 28.23
C LEU A 10 -42.33 8.19 26.83
N VAL A 11 -42.83 8.87 25.79
CA VAL A 11 -42.38 8.64 24.42
C VAL A 11 -40.97 9.22 24.33
N GLY A 12 -39.97 8.38 24.60
CA GLY A 12 -38.59 8.70 24.29
C GLY A 12 -38.47 8.81 22.77
N LEU A 13 -38.28 10.03 22.26
CA LEU A 13 -37.73 10.23 20.93
C LEU A 13 -36.34 9.60 20.95
N ALA A 14 -36.22 8.38 20.43
CA ALA A 14 -34.92 7.82 20.09
C ALA A 14 -34.36 8.67 18.94
N VAL A 15 -33.70 9.78 19.29
CA VAL A 15 -32.87 10.50 18.35
C VAL A 15 -31.72 9.55 18.04
N SER A 16 -31.81 8.88 16.91
CA SER A 16 -30.69 8.17 16.31
C SER A 16 -29.64 9.21 15.94
N VAL A 17 -28.77 9.54 16.90
CA VAL A 17 -27.54 10.28 16.62
C VAL A 17 -26.71 9.37 15.73
N SER A 18 -26.78 9.57 14.41
CA SER A 18 -25.89 8.90 13.48
C SER A 18 -24.49 9.45 13.74
N ALA A 19 -23.63 8.67 14.37
CA ALA A 19 -22.25 9.07 14.57
C ALA A 19 -21.48 8.84 13.26
N ASN A 20 -20.99 9.92 12.67
CA ASN A 20 -20.30 9.91 11.38
C ASN A 20 -18.80 9.91 11.62
N PHE A 21 -18.24 8.72 11.82
CA PHE A 21 -16.83 8.55 12.08
C PHE A 21 -16.09 8.24 10.78
N CYS A 22 -14.90 8.80 10.59
CA CYS A 22 -13.94 8.39 9.57
C CYS A 22 -12.62 8.03 10.24
N PHE A 23 -11.78 7.25 9.56
CA PHE A 23 -10.36 7.24 9.91
C PHE A 23 -9.75 8.61 9.58
N VAL A 24 -9.01 9.18 10.53
CA VAL A 24 -8.32 10.46 10.39
C VAL A 24 -6.88 10.28 10.84
N CYS A 25 -5.98 10.12 9.88
CA CYS A 25 -4.57 9.82 10.13
C CYS A 25 -3.71 10.10 8.89
N SER A 26 -2.39 10.07 9.06
CA SER A 26 -1.43 10.06 7.97
C SER A 26 -0.28 9.08 8.25
N THR A 27 0.15 8.35 7.23
CA THR A 27 1.35 7.49 7.29
C THR A 27 2.64 8.27 7.49
N GLN A 28 2.63 9.60 7.33
CA GLN A 28 3.75 10.47 7.67
C GLN A 28 3.99 10.50 9.19
N THR A 29 2.92 10.50 9.98
CA THR A 29 2.97 10.61 11.45
C THR A 29 2.70 9.29 12.16
N ASP A 30 1.90 8.40 11.57
CA ASP A 30 1.53 7.11 12.15
C ASP A 30 1.50 6.01 11.05
N PRO A 31 2.47 5.09 11.03
CA PRO A 31 2.52 3.99 10.05
C PRO A 31 1.25 3.12 10.03
N SER A 32 0.53 3.03 11.15
CA SER A 32 -0.71 2.25 11.25
C SER A 32 -1.81 2.80 10.34
N CYS A 33 -1.68 4.04 9.86
CA CYS A 33 -2.63 4.63 8.91
C CYS A 33 -2.64 3.94 7.52
N LEU A 34 -1.64 3.09 7.24
CA LEU A 34 -1.56 2.33 6.00
C LEU A 34 -2.76 1.38 5.86
N ILE A 35 -3.02 0.62 6.93
CA ILE A 35 -4.21 -0.22 7.13
C ILE A 35 -4.74 0.11 8.53
N PRO A 36 -5.57 1.16 8.67
CA PRO A 36 -6.00 1.63 9.97
C PRO A 36 -6.98 0.65 10.60
N GLU A 37 -6.76 0.35 11.87
CA GLU A 37 -7.64 -0.48 12.69
C GLU A 37 -7.97 0.20 14.01
N GLY A 38 -9.12 -0.19 14.58
CA GLY A 38 -9.54 0.26 15.91
C GLY A 38 -10.03 1.71 15.99
N ALA A 39 -10.59 2.05 17.16
CA ALA A 39 -11.23 3.35 17.37
C ALA A 39 -10.24 4.52 17.55
N GLN A 40 -8.95 4.25 17.80
CA GLN A 40 -7.96 5.28 18.14
C GLN A 40 -7.67 6.23 16.97
N LEU A 41 -7.78 5.74 15.74
CA LEU A 41 -7.63 6.53 14.51
C LEU A 41 -8.95 7.10 13.99
N MET A 42 -10.07 6.82 14.66
CA MET A 42 -11.39 7.30 14.23
C MET A 42 -11.71 8.65 14.88
N ARG A 43 -12.32 9.56 14.12
CA ARG A 43 -12.82 10.84 14.63
C ARG A 43 -14.22 11.10 14.08
N ASP A 44 -15.05 11.75 14.90
CA ASP A 44 -16.36 12.23 14.47
C ASP A 44 -16.17 13.43 13.53
N CYS A 45 -16.72 13.33 12.33
CA CYS A 45 -16.61 14.34 11.29
C CYS A 45 -17.59 15.52 11.45
N ASN A 46 -18.40 15.50 12.52
CA ASN A 46 -19.29 16.54 13.02
C ASN A 46 -20.16 17.20 11.95
N ILE A 47 -21.42 16.78 11.89
CA ILE A 47 -22.28 17.06 10.76
C ILE A 47 -23.24 18.21 11.07
N ILE A 48 -22.97 19.39 10.49
CA ILE A 48 -24.01 20.40 10.26
C ILE A 48 -24.78 20.12 8.96
N ALA A 49 -24.22 19.32 8.04
CA ALA A 49 -24.82 19.00 6.74
C ALA A 49 -24.61 17.51 6.41
N ASN A 50 -25.66 16.69 6.61
CA ASN A 50 -25.80 15.23 6.46
C ASN A 50 -24.94 14.52 5.39
N ASN A 51 -23.62 14.53 5.53
CA ASN A 51 -22.74 13.87 4.59
C ASN A 51 -21.69 13.03 5.32
N ASN A 52 -22.01 11.74 5.49
CA ASN A 52 -21.13 10.72 6.03
C ASN A 52 -20.02 10.34 5.02
N THR A 53 -19.34 11.35 4.45
CA THR A 53 -18.29 11.15 3.45
C THR A 53 -16.93 11.28 4.09
N CYS A 54 -16.13 10.23 3.90
CA CYS A 54 -14.71 10.20 4.21
C CYS A 54 -13.89 10.34 2.93
N TYR A 55 -12.61 10.66 3.06
CA TYR A 55 -11.65 10.58 1.98
C TYR A 55 -10.45 9.70 2.35
N THR A 56 -9.80 9.17 1.31
CA THR A 56 -8.41 8.69 1.36
C THR A 56 -7.65 9.30 0.20
N ARG A 57 -6.45 9.82 0.43
CA ARG A 57 -5.62 10.45 -0.60
C ARG A 57 -4.13 10.22 -0.39
N ILE A 58 -3.34 10.45 -1.42
CA ILE A 58 -1.88 10.52 -1.34
C ILE A 58 -1.43 11.99 -1.24
N VAL A 59 -0.59 12.29 -0.26
CA VAL A 59 0.11 13.58 -0.11
C VAL A 59 1.58 13.28 0.12
N ASP A 60 2.48 13.79 -0.72
CA ASP A 60 3.92 13.54 -0.62
C ASP A 60 4.27 12.05 -0.44
N ARG A 61 3.64 11.19 -1.25
CA ARG A 61 3.75 9.71 -1.22
C ARG A 61 3.13 9.02 0.02
N HIS A 62 2.52 9.77 0.93
CA HIS A 62 1.90 9.23 2.14
C HIS A 62 0.38 9.10 2.00
N VAL A 63 -0.17 8.01 2.51
CA VAL A 63 -1.61 7.86 2.69
C VAL A 63 -2.10 8.83 3.78
N VAL A 64 -3.11 9.62 3.44
CA VAL A 64 -3.84 10.53 4.34
C VAL A 64 -5.33 10.21 4.27
N ARG A 65 -5.93 10.01 5.44
CA ARG A 65 -7.36 9.70 5.60
C ARG A 65 -8.03 10.81 6.39
N GLY A 66 -9.28 11.13 6.07
CA GLY A 66 -9.99 12.16 6.79
C GLY A 66 -11.47 12.30 6.47
N CYS A 67 -12.08 13.29 7.11
CA CYS A 67 -13.44 13.73 6.84
C CYS A 67 -13.47 14.60 5.58
N SER A 68 -14.41 14.38 4.67
CA SER A 68 -14.55 15.26 3.49
C SER A 68 -14.74 16.74 3.83
N SER A 69 -15.33 17.04 4.99
CA SER A 69 -15.53 18.40 5.51
C SER A 69 -14.23 19.14 5.82
N SER A 70 -13.10 18.45 5.96
CA SER A 70 -11.79 19.08 6.18
C SER A 70 -11.03 19.39 4.89
N LEU A 71 -11.54 18.98 3.72
CA LEU A 71 -10.97 19.32 2.42
C LEU A 71 -11.30 20.76 2.04
N SER A 72 -10.38 21.40 1.30
CA SER A 72 -10.68 22.63 0.59
C SER A 72 -11.78 22.37 -0.45
N ARG A 73 -12.49 23.42 -0.91
CA ARG A 73 -13.49 23.26 -1.97
C ARG A 73 -12.87 22.69 -3.25
N GLU A 74 -11.64 23.09 -3.56
CA GLU A 74 -10.90 22.63 -4.72
C GLU A 74 -10.48 21.16 -4.57
N ASP A 75 -9.87 20.80 -3.44
CA ASP A 75 -9.48 19.42 -3.13
C ASP A 75 -10.68 18.48 -3.17
N PHE A 76 -11.82 18.90 -2.61
CA PHE A 76 -13.05 18.12 -2.64
C PHE A 76 -13.54 17.90 -4.08
N ALA A 77 -13.53 18.95 -4.91
CA ALA A 77 -13.98 18.87 -6.31
C ALA A 77 -13.05 17.99 -7.18
N ASN A 78 -11.75 17.97 -6.86
CA ASN A 78 -10.73 17.22 -7.57
C ASN A 78 -10.47 15.82 -7.00
N CYS A 79 -11.15 15.43 -5.90
CA CYS A 79 -10.98 14.12 -5.29
C CYS A 79 -11.76 13.02 -6.04
N ASN A 80 -11.26 12.64 -7.21
CA ASN A 80 -11.94 11.72 -8.14
C ASN A 80 -10.98 10.77 -8.87
N SER A 81 -9.85 10.42 -8.24
CA SER A 81 -8.79 9.59 -8.81
C SER A 81 -8.55 8.35 -7.93
N GLU A 82 -8.64 7.17 -8.53
CA GLU A 82 -8.44 5.88 -7.83
C GLU A 82 -7.01 5.70 -7.27
N THR A 83 -6.05 6.48 -7.75
CA THR A 83 -4.64 6.44 -7.32
C THR A 83 -4.24 7.63 -6.45
N GLU A 84 -4.96 8.75 -6.52
CA GLU A 84 -4.57 9.97 -5.80
C GLU A 84 -5.55 10.37 -4.71
N CYS A 85 -6.86 10.31 -4.94
CA CYS A 85 -7.86 10.73 -3.97
C CYS A 85 -9.24 10.13 -4.26
N VAL A 86 -9.79 9.41 -3.30
CA VAL A 86 -11.14 8.84 -3.35
C VAL A 86 -12.01 9.37 -2.22
N LEU A 87 -13.24 9.72 -2.56
CA LEU A 87 -14.33 9.94 -1.62
C LEU A 87 -15.12 8.65 -1.46
N CYS A 88 -15.57 8.36 -0.24
CA CYS A 88 -16.45 7.24 0.01
C CYS A 88 -17.48 7.61 1.08
N HIS A 89 -18.64 6.96 1.01
CA HIS A 89 -19.71 7.14 1.99
C HIS A 89 -19.74 5.96 2.94
N ASP A 90 -19.70 6.24 4.23
CA ASP A 90 -19.78 5.20 5.25
C ASP A 90 -21.18 4.58 5.27
N VAL A 91 -21.24 3.25 5.16
CA VAL A 91 -22.47 2.47 5.25
C VAL A 91 -22.56 1.86 6.64
N GLN A 92 -23.73 1.99 7.28
CA GLN A 92 -23.94 1.44 8.63
C GLN A 92 -23.62 -0.05 8.67
N ASN A 93 -22.90 -0.47 9.72
CA ASN A 93 -22.47 -1.85 9.98
C ASN A 93 -21.46 -2.45 8.97
N GLN A 94 -20.80 -1.63 8.13
CA GLN A 94 -19.79 -2.11 7.16
C GLN A 94 -18.36 -1.65 7.48
N GLY A 95 -18.11 -1.20 8.71
CA GLY A 95 -16.85 -0.56 9.06
C GLY A 95 -16.74 0.84 8.45
N ARG A 96 -15.52 1.40 8.44
CA ARG A 96 -15.24 2.72 7.86
C ARG A 96 -14.77 2.54 6.42
N CYS A 97 -15.46 3.18 5.48
CA CYS A 97 -15.22 3.04 4.05
C CYS A 97 -13.81 3.48 3.66
N ASN A 98 -13.25 4.46 4.37
CA ASN A 98 -11.89 4.95 4.15
C ASN A 98 -10.83 4.14 4.91
N GLY A 99 -11.06 2.85 5.17
CA GLY A 99 -10.10 1.94 5.83
C GLY A 99 -9.35 1.00 4.89
N ALA A 100 -9.81 0.85 3.64
CA ALA A 100 -9.18 -0.06 2.68
C ALA A 100 -7.75 0.40 2.30
N VAL A 101 -6.93 -0.55 1.84
CA VAL A 101 -5.61 -0.27 1.26
C VAL A 101 -5.77 0.75 0.12
N PHE A 102 -4.92 1.77 0.11
CA PHE A 102 -5.00 2.85 -0.89
C PHE A 102 -3.62 3.28 -1.38
N PRO A 103 -3.40 3.36 -2.71
CA PRO A 103 -4.26 2.80 -3.76
C PRO A 103 -4.35 1.27 -3.69
N GLU A 104 -5.38 0.67 -4.28
CA GLU A 104 -5.65 -0.78 -4.16
C GLU A 104 -4.50 -1.65 -4.69
N HIS A 105 -3.81 -1.19 -5.74
CA HIS A 105 -2.75 -1.97 -6.43
C HIS A 105 -1.33 -1.56 -6.05
N ARG A 106 -1.14 -0.91 -4.89
CA ARG A 106 0.20 -0.52 -4.45
C ARG A 106 1.08 -1.73 -4.13
N LEU A 107 2.38 -1.57 -4.35
CA LEU A 107 3.35 -2.67 -4.26
C LEU A 107 3.45 -3.27 -2.86
N HIS A 108 3.64 -4.59 -2.82
CA HIS A 108 4.02 -5.35 -1.64
C HIS A 108 5.42 -5.93 -1.82
N CYS A 109 6.30 -5.77 -0.85
CA CYS A 109 7.64 -6.36 -0.85
C CYS A 109 7.90 -7.12 0.45
N HIS A 110 8.81 -8.09 0.41
CA HIS A 110 9.40 -8.59 1.65
C HIS A 110 10.30 -7.50 2.22
N GLN A 111 10.13 -7.22 3.52
CA GLN A 111 10.84 -6.17 4.22
C GLN A 111 11.54 -6.77 5.44
N CYS A 112 12.88 -6.75 5.45
CA CYS A 112 13.67 -7.27 6.55
C CYS A 112 15.11 -6.76 6.50
N SER A 113 15.80 -6.84 7.64
CA SER A 113 17.24 -6.63 7.76
C SER A 113 17.81 -7.71 8.69
N GLY A 114 18.91 -8.33 8.29
CA GLY A 114 19.52 -9.42 9.06
C GLY A 114 20.79 -9.95 8.41
N SER A 115 21.42 -10.95 9.02
CA SER A 115 22.60 -11.57 8.41
C SER A 115 22.22 -12.55 7.29
N ILE A 116 23.20 -12.95 6.48
CA ILE A 116 23.03 -14.03 5.46
C ILE A 116 22.50 -15.35 6.05
N ASN A 117 22.77 -15.62 7.33
CA ASN A 117 22.30 -16.81 8.04
C ASN A 117 20.96 -16.61 8.76
N SER A 118 20.37 -15.42 8.70
CA SER A 118 19.07 -15.10 9.28
C SER A 118 17.93 -15.47 8.33
N THR A 119 16.69 -15.42 8.80
CA THR A 119 15.49 -15.59 7.96
C THR A 119 15.42 -14.59 6.81
N CYS A 120 16.10 -13.43 6.92
CA CYS A 120 16.15 -12.43 5.84
C CYS A 120 17.09 -12.84 4.69
N GLY A 121 18.16 -13.58 4.99
CA GLY A 121 19.08 -14.13 3.99
C GLY A 121 18.51 -15.36 3.27
N GLN A 122 17.58 -16.05 3.91
CA GLN A 122 16.92 -17.23 3.35
C GLN A 122 15.79 -16.88 2.36
N GLU A 123 15.28 -17.90 1.68
CA GLU A 123 14.06 -17.77 0.87
C GLU A 123 12.85 -17.48 1.78
N ILE A 124 12.05 -16.49 1.40
CA ILE A 124 10.89 -16.03 2.18
C ILE A 124 9.62 -16.61 1.60
N VAL A 125 8.85 -17.31 2.45
CA VAL A 125 7.57 -17.92 2.09
C VAL A 125 6.36 -17.24 2.74
N THR A 126 6.61 -16.26 3.61
CA THR A 126 5.56 -15.47 4.25
C THR A 126 4.97 -14.45 3.28
N ALA A 127 3.82 -13.87 3.60
CA ALA A 127 3.24 -12.81 2.77
C ALA A 127 4.15 -11.55 2.76
N ALA A 128 4.25 -10.91 1.59
CA ALA A 128 4.89 -9.62 1.43
C ALA A 128 4.07 -8.50 2.12
N GLN A 129 4.76 -7.49 2.62
CA GLN A 129 4.17 -6.36 3.32
C GLN A 129 4.00 -5.18 2.37
N LEU A 130 2.95 -4.39 2.57
CA LEU A 130 2.74 -3.15 1.83
C LEU A 130 3.95 -2.22 1.98
N CYS A 131 4.40 -1.62 0.88
CA CYS A 131 5.32 -0.49 0.96
C CYS A 131 4.69 0.64 1.75
N ARG A 132 5.45 1.41 2.53
CA ARG A 132 4.94 2.55 3.29
C ARG A 132 4.59 3.70 2.36
N PHE A 133 5.50 4.05 1.47
CA PHE A 133 5.28 5.12 0.48
C PHE A 133 4.50 4.58 -0.71
N TYR A 134 3.74 5.45 -1.36
CA TYR A 134 3.17 5.18 -2.67
C TYR A 134 4.05 5.82 -3.73
N ASP A 135 4.57 4.99 -4.61
CA ASP A 135 5.24 5.36 -5.86
C ASP A 135 4.71 4.39 -6.93
N ALA A 136 4.27 4.93 -8.07
CA ALA A 136 3.67 4.13 -9.13
C ALA A 136 4.70 3.24 -9.82
N ASP A 137 5.98 3.66 -9.79
CA ASP A 137 7.11 2.96 -10.38
C ASP A 137 7.99 2.29 -9.30
N ASP A 138 7.44 2.06 -8.09
CA ASP A 138 8.20 1.41 -7.02
C ASP A 138 8.61 -0.01 -7.41
N GLN A 139 9.74 -0.45 -6.85
CA GLN A 139 10.28 -1.78 -7.06
C GLN A 139 10.64 -2.40 -5.72
N CYS A 140 10.67 -3.72 -5.63
CA CYS A 140 11.29 -4.37 -4.48
C CYS A 140 12.79 -4.45 -4.69
N PHE A 141 13.57 -4.39 -3.60
CA PHE A 141 15.01 -4.61 -3.64
C PHE A 141 15.46 -5.72 -2.71
N VAL A 142 16.66 -6.24 -3.02
CA VAL A 142 17.53 -7.01 -2.14
C VAL A 142 18.93 -6.39 -2.21
N SER A 143 19.52 -6.10 -1.06
CA SER A 143 20.88 -5.58 -0.91
C SER A 143 21.68 -6.53 -0.03
N VAL A 144 22.91 -6.85 -0.43
CA VAL A 144 23.84 -7.60 0.40
C VAL A 144 25.17 -6.87 0.45
N VAL A 145 25.58 -6.47 1.65
CA VAL A 145 26.83 -5.74 1.89
C VAL A 145 27.58 -6.44 3.02
N GLY A 146 28.62 -7.19 2.65
CA GLY A 146 29.27 -8.11 3.58
C GLY A 146 28.29 -9.18 4.04
N ASP A 147 28.11 -9.32 5.36
CA ASP A 147 27.17 -10.29 5.94
C ASP A 147 25.74 -9.73 6.11
N LEU A 148 25.49 -8.46 5.80
CA LEU A 148 24.19 -7.82 5.99
C LEU A 148 23.31 -7.98 4.74
N VAL A 149 22.13 -8.56 4.92
CA VAL A 149 21.06 -8.65 3.92
C VAL A 149 19.95 -7.69 4.29
N GLU A 150 19.53 -6.87 3.34
CA GLU A 150 18.36 -6.00 3.46
C GLU A 150 17.41 -6.23 2.29
N ARG A 151 16.12 -6.30 2.59
CA ARG A 151 15.04 -6.39 1.61
C ARG A 151 14.02 -5.30 1.90
N GLY A 152 13.46 -4.69 0.88
CA GLY A 152 12.41 -3.70 1.08
C GLY A 152 11.88 -3.11 -0.21
N CYS A 153 11.16 -2.00 -0.07
CA CYS A 153 10.68 -1.19 -1.19
C CYS A 153 11.73 -0.14 -1.56
N LEU A 154 11.97 0.05 -2.85
CA LEU A 154 13.03 0.93 -3.34
C LEU A 154 12.77 2.38 -2.94
N SER A 155 11.51 2.82 -2.93
CA SER A 155 11.09 4.15 -2.49
C SER A 155 11.46 4.50 -1.04
N GLU A 156 11.80 3.49 -0.22
CA GLU A 156 12.16 3.58 1.19
C GLU A 156 13.67 3.44 1.46
N SER A 157 14.48 3.19 0.42
CA SER A 157 15.93 3.00 0.55
C SER A 157 16.72 3.99 -0.31
N ASP A 158 17.29 5.01 0.31
CA ASP A 158 18.18 5.94 -0.39
C ASP A 158 19.46 5.24 -0.91
N PHE A 159 19.95 4.24 -0.18
CA PHE A 159 21.11 3.45 -0.59
C PHE A 159 20.84 2.73 -1.91
N CYS A 160 19.72 2.01 -2.04
CA CYS A 160 19.42 1.26 -3.25
C CYS A 160 18.92 2.12 -4.42
N ARG A 161 18.40 3.32 -4.14
CA ARG A 161 18.03 4.27 -5.20
C ARG A 161 19.24 4.85 -5.94
N VAL A 162 20.39 4.93 -5.29
CA VAL A 162 21.62 5.51 -5.87
C VAL A 162 22.69 4.43 -6.14
N GLY A 163 22.64 3.31 -5.41
CA GLY A 163 23.65 2.26 -5.43
C GLY A 163 23.44 1.23 -6.54
N GLN A 164 24.52 0.87 -7.24
CA GLN A 164 24.50 -0.19 -8.26
C GLN A 164 24.53 -1.62 -7.68
N THR A 165 24.62 -1.77 -6.35
CA THR A 165 24.78 -3.06 -5.67
C THR A 165 23.47 -3.70 -5.20
N CYS A 166 22.34 -3.04 -5.41
CA CYS A 166 21.03 -3.61 -5.07
C CYS A 166 20.43 -4.31 -6.28
N HIS A 167 19.89 -5.50 -6.06
CA HIS A 167 19.07 -6.18 -7.05
C HIS A 167 17.64 -5.72 -6.89
N THR A 168 17.05 -5.14 -7.94
CA THR A 168 15.64 -4.76 -7.96
C THR A 168 14.81 -5.73 -8.80
N CYS A 169 13.52 -5.80 -8.49
CA CYS A 169 12.56 -6.58 -9.26
C CYS A 169 11.17 -5.95 -9.20
N ASP A 170 10.36 -6.27 -10.20
CA ASP A 170 8.99 -5.79 -10.33
C ASP A 170 7.98 -6.86 -9.91
N GLY A 171 6.95 -6.43 -9.17
CA GLY A 171 5.82 -7.26 -8.77
C GLY A 171 5.82 -7.67 -7.29
N ASN A 172 4.63 -8.01 -6.80
CA ASN A 172 4.41 -8.29 -5.39
C ASN A 172 5.28 -9.45 -4.88
N GLY A 173 6.08 -9.17 -3.85
CA GLY A 173 6.93 -10.16 -3.19
C GLY A 173 8.02 -10.74 -4.09
N CYS A 174 8.37 -10.13 -5.23
CA CYS A 174 9.36 -10.67 -6.15
C CYS A 174 10.75 -10.85 -5.51
N ASN A 175 11.03 -10.12 -4.43
CA ASN A 175 12.26 -10.18 -3.66
C ASN A 175 12.25 -11.31 -2.62
N PHE A 176 11.69 -12.47 -2.93
CA PHE A 176 11.55 -13.61 -2.00
C PHE A 176 12.74 -14.58 -1.99
N LYS A 177 13.48 -14.68 -3.09
CA LYS A 177 14.48 -15.74 -3.30
C LYS A 177 15.64 -15.66 -2.32
N HIS A 178 16.22 -16.81 -1.98
CA HIS A 178 17.52 -16.87 -1.30
C HIS A 178 18.55 -16.04 -2.07
N TYR A 179 19.36 -15.28 -1.34
CA TYR A 179 20.45 -14.56 -1.98
C TYR A 179 21.58 -15.55 -2.28
N GLU A 180 21.66 -16.02 -3.52
CA GLU A 180 22.84 -16.73 -4.01
C GLU A 180 23.82 -15.70 -4.55
N ASP A 181 25.02 -15.67 -3.95
CA ASP A 181 26.12 -14.72 -4.20
C ASP A 181 26.74 -14.82 -5.62
N GLY A 182 25.96 -15.21 -6.64
CA GLY A 182 26.47 -15.52 -7.98
C GLY A 182 25.46 -15.67 -9.12
N ALA A 183 24.17 -15.41 -8.93
CA ALA A 183 23.21 -15.46 -10.04
C ALA A 183 23.26 -14.16 -10.87
N ILE A 184 24.31 -14.01 -11.68
CA ILE A 184 24.19 -13.26 -12.93
C ILE A 184 23.01 -13.90 -13.66
N SER A 185 21.87 -13.21 -13.70
CA SER A 185 20.77 -13.60 -14.54
C SER A 185 21.20 -13.33 -15.99
N VAL A 186 22.02 -14.23 -16.55
CA VAL A 186 22.25 -14.26 -17.99
C VAL A 186 20.97 -14.81 -18.60
N VAL A 187 19.96 -13.94 -18.72
CA VAL A 187 18.81 -14.21 -19.57
C VAL A 187 19.32 -14.12 -21.00
N ILE A 188 19.90 -15.21 -21.52
CA ILE A 188 20.21 -15.32 -22.94
C ILE A 188 18.85 -15.35 -23.64
N SER A 189 18.39 -14.18 -24.07
CA SER A 189 17.17 -14.04 -24.86
C SER A 189 17.22 -15.05 -26.02
N LEU A 190 16.12 -15.74 -26.31
CA LEU A 190 16.05 -16.66 -27.46
C LEU A 190 16.47 -15.95 -28.77
N LYS A 191 16.32 -14.62 -28.84
CA LYS A 191 16.80 -13.78 -29.93
C LYS A 191 18.33 -13.75 -30.05
N THR A 192 19.08 -13.71 -28.95
CA THR A 192 20.55 -13.71 -29.01
C THR A 192 21.09 -15.07 -29.41
N LEU A 193 20.45 -16.16 -28.97
CA LEU A 193 20.79 -17.52 -29.41
C LEU A 193 20.51 -17.71 -30.92
N LEU A 194 19.37 -17.20 -31.40
CA LEU A 194 19.00 -17.26 -32.82
C LEU A 194 19.95 -16.43 -33.69
N MET A 195 20.34 -15.24 -33.22
CA MET A 195 21.31 -14.38 -33.92
C MET A 195 22.71 -15.02 -33.98
N ALA A 196 23.15 -15.69 -32.92
CA ALA A 196 24.42 -16.42 -32.89
C ALA A 196 24.42 -17.60 -33.88
N LEU A 197 23.31 -18.34 -33.95
CA LEU A 197 23.14 -19.46 -34.91
C LEU A 197 23.12 -18.96 -36.36
N LEU A 198 22.42 -17.86 -36.63
CA LEU A 198 22.40 -17.24 -37.97
C LEU A 198 23.78 -16.73 -38.38
N ALA A 199 24.54 -16.13 -37.46
CA ALA A 199 25.91 -15.68 -37.72
C ALA A 199 26.87 -16.85 -38.01
N ALA A 200 26.73 -17.97 -37.30
CA ALA A 200 27.54 -19.17 -37.52
C ALA A 200 27.25 -19.83 -38.88
N MET A 201 25.99 -19.86 -39.31
CA MET A 201 25.60 -20.39 -40.63
C MET A 201 26.09 -19.48 -41.78
N ALA A 202 26.06 -18.16 -41.59
CA ALA A 202 26.61 -17.20 -42.54
C ALA A 202 28.14 -17.35 -42.67
N TYR A 203 28.85 -17.48 -41.55
CA TYR A 203 30.31 -17.71 -41.55
C TYR A 203 30.71 -19.04 -42.19
N GLY A 204 29.91 -20.10 -42.01
CA GLY A 204 30.14 -21.40 -42.65
C GLY A 204 29.95 -21.37 -44.16
N SER A 205 29.04 -20.54 -44.66
CA SER A 205 28.78 -20.39 -46.11
C SER A 205 29.84 -19.54 -46.84
N PHE A 206 30.60 -18.71 -46.13
CA PHE A 206 31.71 -17.93 -46.70
C PHE A 206 33.05 -18.69 -46.75
N ARG A 207 33.11 -19.90 -46.17
CA ARG A 207 34.33 -20.71 -46.05
C ARG A 207 34.35 -21.96 -46.96
N GLN A 208 33.39 -22.07 -47.88
CA GLN A 208 33.40 -22.97 -49.04
C GLN A 208 33.59 -22.14 -50.31
#